data_AF-A0A132ABQ1-F1
#
_entry.id   AF-A0A132ABQ1-F1
#
_cell.length_a   1.000
_cell.length_b   1.000
_cell.length_c   1.000
_cell.angle_alpha   90.00
_cell.angle_beta   90.00
_cell.angle_gamma   90.00
#
_symmetry.space_group_name_H-M   'P 1'
#
loop_
_entity.id
_entity.type
_entity.pdbx_description
1 polymer ?
#
loop_
_entity_poly.entity_id
_entity_poly.type
_entity_poly.pdbx_seq_one_letter_code
_entity_poly.pdbx_strand_id
1 'polypeptide(L)'
;MTSLALIITLSDSIHNLLDGVAIGLSTSFAVFCHEVPHEFGDFAVMLSTGMSIRRAAIINFLSAMTAFIGLYLGLILGTSEIANRWALSVCAGLFLYIALCDMLPELKEMSDQVFSKKWFISFGLKNFGIILGYSLMIFLALYEDQINFY
;
A
#
# COMPACT_ATOMS: atom_id res chain seq x y z
N MET A 1 -2.64 1.27 22.43
CA MET A 1 -2.32 1.39 20.99
C MET A 1 -2.92 2.72 20.57
N THR A 2 -2.11 3.61 20.01
CA THR A 2 -2.61 4.90 19.49
C THR A 2 -3.66 4.62 18.41
N SER A 3 -4.68 5.47 18.31
CA SER A 3 -5.75 5.31 17.30
C SER A 3 -5.17 5.17 15.87
N LEU A 4 -4.04 5.84 15.60
CA LEU A 4 -3.34 5.81 14.33
C LEU A 4 -2.78 4.43 13.97
N ALA A 5 -2.09 3.76 14.89
CA ALA A 5 -1.53 2.43 14.63
C ALA A 5 -2.63 1.39 14.34
N LEU A 6 -3.79 1.52 14.98
CA LEU A 6 -4.93 0.64 14.74
C LEU A 6 -5.59 0.90 13.37
N ILE A 7 -5.73 2.17 12.98
CA ILE A 7 -6.25 2.55 11.66
C ILE A 7 -5.33 2.00 10.55
N ILE A 8 -4.02 2.23 10.67
CA ILE A 8 -3.02 1.73 9.71
C ILE A 8 -3.07 0.22 9.60
N THR A 9 -3.07 -0.50 10.72
CA THR A 9 -3.13 -1.98 10.69
C THR A 9 -4.40 -2.45 9.99
N LEU A 10 -5.55 -1.81 10.24
CA LEU A 10 -6.82 -2.19 9.62
C LEU A 10 -6.85 -1.87 8.13
N SER A 11 -6.41 -0.68 7.72
CA SER A 11 -6.40 -0.28 6.31
C SER A 11 -5.43 -1.15 5.51
N ASP A 12 -4.24 -1.39 6.05
CA ASP A 12 -3.22 -2.25 5.46
C ASP A 12 -3.68 -3.72 5.37
N SER A 13 -4.40 -4.24 6.38
CA SER A 13 -4.97 -5.60 6.32
C SER A 13 -6.04 -5.74 5.24
N ILE A 14 -6.81 -4.69 4.97
CA ILE A 14 -7.80 -4.71 3.88
C ILE A 14 -7.09 -4.58 2.53
N HIS A 15 -6.04 -3.75 2.44
CA HIS A 15 -5.19 -3.58 1.27
C HIS A 15 -4.58 -4.92 0.85
N ASN A 16 -3.84 -5.55 1.76
CA ASN A 16 -3.20 -6.84 1.58
C ASN A 16 -4.20 -7.93 1.17
N LEU A 17 -5.36 -8.01 1.84
CA LEU A 17 -6.44 -8.94 1.46
C LEU A 17 -6.88 -8.75 0.00
N LEU A 18 -7.05 -7.50 -0.43
CA LEU A 18 -7.50 -7.18 -1.78
C LEU A 18 -6.44 -7.47 -2.84
N ASP A 19 -5.16 -7.22 -2.52
CA ASP A 19 -4.04 -7.62 -3.37
C ASP A 19 -3.96 -9.12 -3.55
N GLY A 20 -4.15 -9.87 -2.46
CA GLY A 20 -4.27 -11.32 -2.51
C GLY A 20 -5.31 -11.79 -3.51
N VAL A 21 -6.50 -11.18 -3.51
CA VAL A 21 -7.57 -11.50 -4.46
C VAL A 21 -7.14 -11.23 -5.91
N ALA A 22 -6.39 -10.16 -6.15
CA ALA A 22 -5.88 -9.79 -7.48
C ALA A 22 -4.72 -10.69 -7.96
N ILE A 23 -3.82 -11.13 -7.06
CA ILE A 23 -2.63 -11.95 -7.37
C ILE A 23 -2.97 -13.30 -8.00
N GLY A 24 -4.15 -13.88 -7.70
CA GLY A 24 -4.56 -15.19 -8.20
C GLY A 24 -4.55 -15.36 -9.73
N LEU A 25 -4.27 -14.30 -10.51
CA LEU A 25 -4.40 -14.25 -11.96
C LEU A 25 -3.21 -13.67 -12.76
N SER A 26 -1.99 -13.51 -12.18
CA SER A 26 -0.69 -13.25 -12.90
C SER A 26 0.11 -11.98 -12.51
N THR A 27 -0.10 -11.37 -11.33
CA THR A 27 0.51 -10.06 -10.99
C THR A 27 1.50 -10.05 -9.81
N SER A 28 1.92 -11.20 -9.29
CA SER A 28 2.70 -11.29 -8.03
C SER A 28 3.96 -10.42 -7.99
N PHE A 29 4.68 -10.26 -9.11
CA PHE A 29 5.90 -9.44 -9.13
C PHE A 29 5.59 -7.93 -9.09
N ALA A 30 4.55 -7.50 -9.82
CA ALA A 30 4.10 -6.11 -9.80
C ALA A 30 3.58 -5.70 -8.42
N VAL A 31 2.86 -6.62 -7.75
CA VAL A 31 2.40 -6.44 -6.36
C VAL A 31 3.59 -6.35 -5.40
N PHE A 32 4.53 -7.28 -5.49
CA PHE A 32 5.75 -7.24 -4.67
C PHE A 32 6.50 -5.90 -4.76
N CYS A 33 6.59 -5.32 -5.97
CA CYS A 33 7.29 -4.05 -6.19
C CYS A 33 6.65 -2.84 -5.50
N HIS A 34 5.33 -2.82 -5.28
CA HIS A 34 4.65 -1.72 -4.57
C HIS A 34 4.38 -2.01 -3.10
N GLU A 35 4.27 -3.29 -2.72
CA GLU A 35 4.06 -3.71 -1.33
C GLU A 35 5.30 -3.49 -0.45
N VAL A 36 6.51 -3.74 -0.97
CA VAL A 36 7.73 -3.51 -0.16
C VAL A 36 7.85 -2.05 0.28
N PRO A 37 7.72 -1.03 -0.60
CA PRO A 37 7.68 0.37 -0.18
C PRO A 37 6.52 0.69 0.78
N HIS A 38 5.33 0.13 0.54
CA HIS A 38 4.13 0.39 1.35
C HIS A 38 4.32 -0.08 2.80
N GLU A 39 4.70 -1.35 2.96
CA GLU A 39 4.96 -1.98 4.26
C GLU A 39 6.08 -1.28 5.04
N PHE A 40 7.13 -0.80 4.37
CA PHE A 40 8.18 0.00 5.01
C PHE A 40 7.66 1.36 5.49
N GLY A 41 6.71 1.96 4.76
CA GLY A 41 6.02 3.18 5.15
C GLY A 41 5.20 2.99 6.43
N ASP A 42 4.36 1.97 6.45
CA ASP A 42 3.51 1.64 7.62
C ASP A 42 4.35 1.29 8.84
N PHE A 43 5.44 0.55 8.64
CA PHE A 43 6.41 0.28 9.69
C PHE A 43 7.02 1.57 10.26
N ALA A 44 7.40 2.53 9.41
CA ALA A 44 7.95 3.81 9.83
C ALA A 44 6.93 4.66 10.61
N VAL A 45 5.66 4.67 10.20
CA VAL A 45 4.59 5.38 10.92
C VAL A 45 4.27 4.68 12.24
N MET A 46 4.24 3.35 12.31
CA MET A 46 4.08 2.64 13.58
C MET A 46 5.19 2.98 14.59
N LEU A 47 6.44 3.11 14.13
CA LEU A 47 7.53 3.58 14.99
C LEU A 47 7.32 5.02 15.48
N SER A 48 6.79 5.92 14.63
CA SER A 48 6.51 7.31 15.02
C SER A 48 5.47 7.40 16.16
N THR A 49 4.56 6.44 16.26
CA THR A 49 3.58 6.34 17.36
C THR A 49 4.17 5.89 18.71
N GLY A 50 5.48 5.65 18.79
CA GLY A 50 6.16 5.16 19.99
C GLY A 50 6.12 3.64 20.16
N MET A 51 5.76 2.90 19.10
CA MET A 51 5.78 1.44 19.11
C MET A 51 7.22 0.90 19.04
N SER A 52 7.50 -0.21 19.72
CA SER A 52 8.80 -0.87 19.60
C SER A 52 8.97 -1.55 18.24
N ILE A 53 10.20 -1.58 17.72
CA ILE A 53 10.56 -2.22 16.44
C ILE A 53 9.98 -3.63 16.30
N ARG A 54 10.13 -4.46 17.33
CA ARG A 54 9.62 -5.84 17.30
C ARG A 54 8.11 -5.89 17.17
N ARG A 55 7.39 -5.01 17.85
CA ARG A 55 5.94 -4.99 17.83
C ARG A 55 5.41 -4.44 16.51
N ALA A 56 6.01 -3.37 15.99
CA ALA A 56 5.68 -2.82 14.68
C ALA A 56 5.89 -3.86 13.58
N ALA A 57 7.03 -4.56 13.59
CA ALA A 57 7.32 -5.59 12.60
C ALA A 57 6.35 -6.77 12.66
N ILE A 58 5.98 -7.23 13.86
CA ILE A 58 5.01 -8.33 14.01
C ILE A 58 3.62 -7.91 13.52
N ILE A 59 3.18 -6.69 13.81
CA ILE A 59 1.87 -6.20 13.39
C ILE A 59 1.80 -6.05 11.87
N ASN A 60 2.82 -5.45 11.24
CA ASN A 60 2.94 -5.37 9.78
C ASN A 60 2.89 -6.77 9.15
N PHE A 61 3.71 -7.68 9.68
CA PHE A 61 3.77 -9.04 9.14
C PHE A 61 2.43 -9.79 9.26
N LEU A 62 1.70 -9.62 10.37
CA LEU A 62 0.37 -10.20 10.54
C LEU A 62 -0.65 -9.58 9.60
N SER A 63 -0.52 -8.28 9.30
CA SER A 63 -1.34 -7.58 8.32
C SER A 63 -1.08 -8.12 6.91
N ALA A 64 0.18 -8.25 6.49
CA ALA A 64 0.59 -8.86 5.22
C ALA A 64 0.07 -10.29 5.04
N MET A 65 -0.10 -11.06 6.12
CA MET A 65 -0.65 -12.42 6.05
C MET A 65 -2.10 -12.47 5.53
N THR A 66 -2.84 -11.37 5.60
CA THR A 66 -4.19 -11.27 5.03
C THR A 66 -4.21 -11.41 3.51
N ALA A 67 -3.09 -11.10 2.82
CA ALA A 67 -2.95 -11.35 1.39
C ALA A 67 -3.07 -12.82 1.03
N PHE A 68 -2.64 -13.75 1.88
CA PHE A 68 -2.86 -15.18 1.64
C PHE A 68 -4.35 -15.54 1.73
N ILE A 69 -5.09 -14.94 2.65
CA ILE A 69 -6.54 -15.13 2.74
C ILE A 69 -7.19 -14.62 1.45
N GLY A 70 -6.76 -13.45 0.98
CA GLY A 70 -7.20 -12.86 -0.29
C GLY A 70 -6.94 -13.77 -1.47
N LEU A 71 -5.74 -14.35 -1.55
CA LEU A 71 -5.34 -15.30 -2.58
C LEU A 71 -6.26 -16.51 -2.61
N TYR A 72 -6.51 -17.15 -1.46
CA TYR A 72 -7.43 -18.29 -1.40
C TYR A 72 -8.85 -17.91 -1.81
N LEU A 73 -9.34 -16.74 -1.38
CA LEU A 73 -10.65 -16.24 -1.79
C LEU A 73 -10.70 -15.97 -3.30
N GLY A 74 -9.68 -15.36 -3.89
CA GLY A 74 -9.58 -15.12 -5.33
C GLY A 74 -9.57 -16.41 -6.15
N LEU A 75 -8.82 -17.42 -5.69
CA LEU A 75 -8.79 -18.75 -6.30
C LEU A 75 -10.15 -19.47 -6.24
N ILE A 76 -10.88 -19.35 -5.11
CA ILE A 76 -12.19 -19.99 -4.92
C ILE A 76 -13.30 -19.26 -5.68
N LEU A 77 -13.30 -17.92 -5.66
CA LEU A 77 -14.31 -17.09 -6.32
C LEU A 77 -14.21 -17.15 -7.84
N GLY A 78 -13.05 -17.56 -8.38
CA GLY A 78 -12.88 -18.12 -9.71
C GLY A 78 -13.31 -17.22 -10.86
N THR A 79 -12.35 -16.59 -11.55
CA THR A 79 -12.35 -16.09 -12.96
C THR A 79 -13.59 -15.39 -13.55
N SER A 80 -14.63 -15.08 -12.78
CA SER A 80 -15.76 -14.29 -13.26
C SER A 80 -15.25 -12.89 -13.57
N GLU A 81 -15.20 -12.54 -14.86
CA GLU A 81 -14.78 -11.21 -15.32
C GLU A 81 -15.53 -10.09 -14.57
N ILE A 82 -16.82 -10.32 -14.28
CA ILE A 82 -17.65 -9.34 -13.57
C ILE A 82 -17.19 -9.21 -12.12
N ALA A 83 -16.94 -10.32 -11.43
CA ALA A 83 -16.43 -10.28 -10.06
C ALA A 83 -15.05 -9.62 -9.99
N ASN A 84 -14.17 -9.91 -10.96
CA ASN A 84 -12.86 -9.28 -11.06
C ASN A 84 -12.96 -7.77 -11.31
N ARG A 85 -13.81 -7.32 -12.23
CA ARG A 85 -14.00 -5.88 -12.50
C ARG A 85 -14.50 -5.14 -11.26
N TRP A 86 -15.45 -5.70 -10.53
CA TRP A 86 -15.94 -5.12 -9.28
C TRP A 86 -14.88 -5.14 -8.17
N ALA A 87 -14.16 -6.25 -8.01
CA ALA A 87 -13.05 -6.35 -7.06
C ALA A 87 -11.97 -5.29 -7.35
N LEU A 88 -11.47 -5.22 -8.58
CA LEU A 88 -10.48 -4.22 -8.99
C LEU A 88 -10.97 -2.78 -8.81
N SER A 89 -12.25 -2.50 -9.07
CA SER A 89 -12.83 -1.16 -8.84
C SER A 89 -12.87 -0.80 -7.36
N VAL A 90 -13.18 -1.76 -6.49
CA VAL A 90 -13.15 -1.58 -5.03
C VAL A 90 -11.71 -1.41 -4.55
N CYS A 91 -10.75 -2.20 -5.02
CA CYS A 91 -9.33 -2.05 -4.71
C CYS A 91 -8.83 -0.66 -5.09
N ALA A 92 -9.10 -0.21 -6.33
CA ALA A 92 -8.68 1.10 -6.80
C ALA A 92 -9.27 2.25 -5.95
N GLY A 93 -10.55 2.14 -5.56
CA GLY A 93 -11.18 3.11 -4.68
C GLY A 93 -10.57 3.13 -3.27
N LEU A 94 -10.25 1.96 -2.71
CA LEU A 94 -9.60 1.84 -1.41
C LEU A 94 -8.18 2.41 -1.45
N PHE A 95 -7.40 2.12 -2.48
CA PHE A 95 -6.04 2.66 -2.65
C PHE A 95 -6.05 4.18 -2.73
N LEU A 96 -7.02 4.73 -3.46
CA LEU A 96 -7.20 6.18 -3.54
C LEU A 96 -7.56 6.77 -2.17
N TYR A 97 -8.42 6.09 -1.39
CA TYR A 97 -8.77 6.50 -0.03
C TYR A 97 -7.55 6.48 0.90
N ILE A 98 -6.79 5.37 0.95
CA ILE A 98 -5.60 5.24 1.80
C ILE A 98 -4.57 6.32 1.43
N ALA A 99 -4.31 6.51 0.13
CA ALA A 99 -3.35 7.51 -0.34
C ALA A 99 -3.74 8.95 0.08
N LEU A 100 -5.02 9.31 -0.05
CA LEU A 100 -5.51 10.67 0.20
C LEU A 100 -5.84 10.96 1.66
N CYS A 101 -6.47 10.02 2.35
CA CYS A 101 -6.99 10.22 3.70
C CYS A 101 -6.00 9.80 4.79
N ASP A 102 -5.14 8.82 4.54
CA ASP A 102 -4.22 8.30 5.56
C ASP A 102 -2.79 8.80 5.32
N MET A 103 -2.23 8.54 4.13
CA MET A 103 -0.83 8.85 3.83
C MET A 103 -0.54 10.35 3.63
N LEU A 104 -1.42 11.08 2.94
CA LEU A 104 -1.19 12.49 2.65
C LEU A 104 -1.16 13.38 3.91
N PRO A 105 -2.05 13.21 4.90
CA PRO A 105 -1.98 13.96 6.16
C PRO A 105 -0.72 13.63 6.98
N GLU A 106 -0.35 12.36 7.09
CA GLU A 106 0.83 11.92 7.84
C GLU A 106 2.12 12.49 7.23
N LEU A 107 2.25 12.43 5.89
CA LEU A 107 3.38 13.01 5.16
C LEU A 107 3.49 14.52 5.38
N LYS A 108 2.35 15.20 5.57
CA LYS A 108 2.32 16.64 5.88
C LYS A 108 2.81 16.90 7.30
N GLU A 109 2.32 16.17 8.30
CA GLU A 109 2.75 16.33 9.70
C GLU A 109 4.25 16.05 9.88
N MET A 110 4.77 14.94 9.33
CA MET A 110 6.20 14.61 9.41
C MET A 110 7.08 15.67 8.72
N SER A 111 6.66 16.13 7.54
CA SER A 111 7.34 17.22 6.82
C SER A 111 7.42 18.49 7.65
N ASP A 112 6.31 18.88 8.27
CA ASP A 112 6.21 20.15 8.98
C ASP A 112 7.07 20.12 10.26
N GLN A 113 7.26 18.94 10.87
CA GLN A 113 8.22 18.75 11.96
C GLN A 113 9.69 18.82 11.51
N VAL A 114 10.05 18.18 10.39
CA VAL A 114 11.46 18.05 9.95
C VAL A 114 11.94 19.28 9.15
N PHE A 115 11.08 19.87 8.33
CA PHE A 115 11.44 20.92 7.36
C PHE A 115 10.70 22.24 7.57
N SER A 116 10.19 22.50 8.78
CA SER A 116 9.37 23.68 9.16
C SER A 116 9.80 25.02 8.54
N LYS A 117 11.11 25.33 8.47
CA LYS A 117 11.64 26.59 7.92
C LYS A 117 12.05 26.54 6.44
N LYS A 118 12.10 25.36 5.82
CA LYS A 118 12.58 25.16 4.43
C LYS A 118 11.44 24.67 3.53
N TRP A 119 10.35 25.44 3.49
CA TRP A 119 9.14 25.11 2.74
C TRP A 119 9.40 24.71 1.28
N PHE A 120 10.30 25.42 0.57
CA PHE A 120 10.67 25.08 -0.81
C PHE A 120 11.28 23.68 -0.95
N ILE A 121 12.09 23.23 0.02
CA ILE A 121 12.70 21.89 -0.01
C ILE A 121 11.64 20.84 0.27
N SER A 122 10.78 21.06 1.27
CA SER A 122 9.65 20.15 1.55
C SER A 122 8.72 20.02 0.35
N PHE A 123 8.39 21.14 -0.30
CA PHE A 123 7.59 21.15 -1.52
C PHE A 123 8.26 20.36 -2.66
N GLY A 124 9.55 20.59 -2.90
CA GLY A 124 10.31 19.86 -3.92
C GLY A 124 10.35 18.34 -3.65
N LEU A 125 10.64 17.94 -2.40
CA LEU A 125 10.73 16.53 -2.03
C LEU A 125 9.39 15.79 -2.18
N LYS A 126 8.28 16.44 -1.78
CA LYS A 126 6.92 15.88 -1.89
C LYS A 126 6.52 15.66 -3.34
N ASN A 127 6.68 16.68 -4.18
CA ASN A 127 6.35 16.57 -5.60
C ASN A 127 7.24 15.54 -6.30
N PHE A 128 8.54 15.51 -5.96
CA PHE A 128 9.46 14.50 -6.49
C PHE A 128 9.03 13.08 -6.09
N GLY A 129 8.68 12.86 -4.82
CA GLY A 129 8.19 11.56 -4.35
C GLY A 129 6.91 11.10 -5.05
N ILE A 130 5.93 12.01 -5.21
CA ILE A 130 4.68 11.71 -5.92
C ILE A 130 4.94 11.39 -7.40
N ILE A 131 5.76 12.20 -8.08
CA ILE A 131 6.10 11.98 -9.49
C ILE A 131 6.86 10.65 -9.66
N LEU A 132 7.80 10.36 -8.77
CA LEU A 132 8.56 9.11 -8.77
C LEU A 132 7.64 7.90 -8.58
N GLY A 133 6.75 7.95 -7.59
CA GLY A 133 5.77 6.90 -7.33
C GLY A 133 4.83 6.69 -8.52
N TYR A 134 4.29 7.77 -9.08
CA TYR A 134 3.43 7.71 -10.26
C TYR A 134 4.17 7.14 -11.48
N SER A 135 5.43 7.53 -11.68
CA SER A 135 6.27 7.02 -12.78
C SER A 135 6.57 5.53 -12.61
N LEU A 136 6.84 5.07 -11.38
CA LEU A 136 7.02 3.65 -11.06
C LEU A 136 5.74 2.84 -11.33
N MET A 137 4.57 3.37 -10.95
CA MET A 137 3.29 2.69 -11.20
C MET A 137 2.97 2.61 -12.70
N ILE A 138 3.19 3.68 -13.46
CA ILE A 138 3.06 3.64 -14.93
C ILE A 138 4.04 2.64 -15.52
N PHE A 139 5.28 2.62 -15.05
CA PHE A 139 6.28 1.68 -15.53
C PHE A 139 5.82 0.23 -15.27
N LEU A 140 5.36 -0.10 -14.06
CA LEU A 140 4.82 -1.43 -13.77
C LEU A 140 3.63 -1.77 -14.66
N ALA A 141 2.67 -0.86 -14.84
CA ALA A 141 1.49 -1.08 -15.67
C ALA A 141 1.83 -1.29 -17.16
N LEU A 142 2.84 -0.59 -17.70
CA LEU A 142 3.25 -0.75 -19.09
C LEU A 142 3.98 -2.07 -19.35
N TYR A 143 4.65 -2.63 -18.35
CA TYR A 143 5.42 -3.87 -18.47
C TYR A 143 4.69 -5.08 -17.86
N GLU A 144 3.50 -4.90 -17.27
CA GLU A 144 2.68 -5.97 -16.70
C GLU A 144 2.42 -7.07 -17.72
N ASP A 145 2.07 -6.71 -18.96
CA ASP A 145 1.84 -7.67 -20.06
C ASP A 145 3.09 -8.49 -20.43
N GLN A 146 4.29 -7.95 -20.19
CA GLN A 146 5.57 -8.65 -20.45
C GLN A 146 6.02 -9.54 -19.29
N ILE A 147 5.39 -9.39 -18.12
CA ILE A 147 5.68 -10.15 -16.89
C ILE A 147 4.77 -11.39 -16.78
N ASN A 148 3.77 -11.55 -17.67
CA ASN A 148 2.96 -12.74 -17.78
C ASN A 148 3.80 -13.96 -18.22
N PHE A 149 4.26 -14.74 -17.24
CA PHE A 149 4.79 -16.08 -17.47
C PHE A 149 3.61 -17.03 -17.65
N TYR A 150 3.17 -17.18 -18.91
CA TYR A 150 2.09 -18.04 -19.44
C TYR A 150 0.67 -17.48 -19.41
#